data_AF-A0A382LS37-F1
#
_entry.id   AF-A0A382LS37-F1
#
_cell.length_a   1.000
_cell.length_b   1.000
_cell.length_c   1.000
_cell.angle_alpha   90.00
_cell.angle_beta   90.00
_cell.angle_gamma   90.00
#
_symmetry.space_group_name_H-M   'P 1'
#
loop_
_entity.id
_entity.type
_entity.pdbx_description
1 polymer ?
#
loop_
_entity_poly.entity_id
_entity_poly.type
_entity_poly.pdbx_seq_one_letter_code
_entity_poly.pdbx_strand_id
1 'polypeptide(L)' 'GDGTTIAGTSIEIYNNSFWSIEKSVSIRGIPQENCEILHNWFKVHHGIKQAVNGFDKTEIKNNAYGNKHIIVK' A
#
# COMPACT_ATOMS: atom_id res chain seq x y z
N GLY A 1 -13.69 -3.93 12.86
CA GLY A 1 -12.78 -2.77 12.92
C GLY A 1 -12.78 -2.23 14.33
N ASP A 2 -11.69 -1.61 14.77
CA ASP A 2 -11.50 -1.09 16.15
C ASP A 2 -12.01 0.35 16.35
N GLY A 3 -12.76 0.90 15.40
CA GLY A 3 -13.27 2.27 15.44
C GLY A 3 -12.33 3.32 14.85
N THR A 4 -11.18 2.94 14.30
CA THR A 4 -10.29 3.90 13.61
C THR A 4 -10.94 4.45 12.34
N THR A 5 -11.34 5.73 12.36
CA THR A 5 -11.93 6.43 11.20
C THR A 5 -10.94 7.32 10.45
N ILE A 6 -9.92 7.85 11.14
CA ILE A 6 -8.87 8.69 10.56
C ILE A 6 -7.54 7.93 10.60
N ALA A 7 -6.93 7.76 9.43
CA ALA A 7 -5.65 7.05 9.28
C ALA A 7 -4.43 7.92 9.63
N GLY A 8 -4.55 9.25 9.47
CA GLY A 8 -3.48 10.23 9.62
C GLY A 8 -3.74 11.45 8.75
N THR A 9 -2.88 12.47 8.82
CA THR A 9 -3.04 13.69 8.01
C THR A 9 -2.53 13.47 6.58
N SER A 10 -1.23 13.19 6.43
CA SER A 10 -0.56 12.86 5.18
C SER A 10 0.39 11.68 5.43
N ILE A 11 0.32 10.66 4.60
CA ILE A 11 1.08 9.40 4.77
C ILE A 11 1.80 9.08 3.47
N GLU A 12 3.11 8.89 3.54
CA GLU A 12 3.93 8.49 2.40
C GLU A 12 4.66 7.17 2.72
N ILE A 13 4.45 6.16 1.88
CA ILE A 13 5.10 4.86 1.99
C ILE A 13 5.81 4.62 0.66
N TYR A 14 7.13 4.82 0.63
CA TYR A 14 7.90 4.72 -0.61
C TYR A 14 9.27 4.09 -0.48
N ASN A 15 9.76 3.50 -1.58
CA ASN A 15 11.08 2.87 -1.70
C ASN A 15 11.35 1.73 -0.70
N ASN A 16 10.30 1.03 -0.23
CA ASN A 16 10.43 -0.12 0.67
C ASN A 16 10.28 -1.46 -0.05
N SER A 17 10.75 -2.54 0.57
CA SER A 17 10.49 -3.92 0.13
C SER A 17 9.69 -4.67 1.19
N PHE A 18 8.56 -5.25 0.80
CA PHE A 18 7.67 -6.03 1.66
C PHE A 18 7.64 -7.50 1.23
N TRP A 19 7.89 -8.40 2.17
CA TRP A 19 7.99 -9.85 1.93
C TRP A 19 6.92 -10.68 2.67
N SER A 20 5.84 -10.03 3.12
CA SER A 20 4.77 -10.66 3.88
C SER A 20 3.82 -11.46 2.99
N ILE A 21 3.45 -12.68 3.40
CA ILE A 21 2.41 -13.48 2.74
C ILE A 21 1.00 -12.88 2.91
N GLU A 22 0.77 -12.20 4.04
CA GLU A 22 -0.43 -11.40 4.31
C GLU A 22 -0.31 -10.02 3.68
N LYS A 23 -1.43 -9.27 3.58
CA LYS A 23 -1.41 -7.89 3.07
C LYS A 23 -0.32 -7.08 3.76
N SER A 24 0.66 -6.64 2.97
CA SER A 24 1.85 -5.93 3.42
C SER A 24 1.56 -4.56 4.02
N VAL A 25 0.58 -3.83 3.47
CA VAL A 25 0.17 -2.51 3.97
C VAL A 25 -1.34 -2.47 4.16
N SER A 26 -1.79 -2.03 5.33
CA SER A 26 -3.21 -1.82 5.62
C SER A 26 -3.42 -0.45 6.24
N ILE A 27 -3.91 0.49 5.43
CA ILE A 27 -4.34 1.81 5.90
C ILE A 27 -5.72 1.63 6.55
N ARG A 28 -5.81 1.90 7.85
CA ARG A 28 -7.06 1.77 8.63
C ARG A 28 -7.65 3.15 8.86
N GLY A 29 -8.80 3.42 8.26
CA GLY A 29 -9.43 4.75 8.23
C GLY A 29 -9.09 5.53 6.96
N ILE A 30 -9.67 6.73 6.84
CA ILE A 30 -9.48 7.62 5.69
C ILE A 30 -8.42 8.68 6.08
N PRO A 31 -7.36 8.90 5.30
CA PRO A 31 -6.43 10.00 5.49
C PRO A 31 -7.14 11.36 5.42
N GLN A 32 -6.69 12.36 6.17
CA GLN A 32 -7.31 13.69 6.10
C GLN A 32 -6.96 14.40 4.79
N GLU A 33 -5.71 14.30 4.33
CA GLU A 33 -5.23 14.91 3.09
C GLU A 33 -4.96 13.84 2.03
N ASN A 34 -3.89 13.06 2.18
CA ASN A 34 -3.49 12.02 1.22
C ASN A 34 -2.81 10.82 1.90
N CYS A 35 -2.81 9.68 1.21
CA CYS A 35 -1.91 8.58 1.45
C CYS A 35 -1.33 8.10 0.12
N GLU A 36 -0.01 8.03 0.02
CA GLU A 36 0.70 7.63 -1.18
C GLU A 36 1.53 6.39 -0.92
N ILE A 37 1.34 5.35 -1.72
CA ILE A 37 2.09 4.09 -1.66
C ILE A 37 2.77 3.89 -3.01
N LEU A 38 4.06 4.25 -3.07
CA LEU A 38 4.78 4.46 -4.33
C LEU A 38 6.12 3.72 -4.35
N HIS A 39 6.53 3.17 -5.48
CA HIS A 39 7.89 2.64 -5.65
C HIS A 39 8.32 1.59 -4.60
N ASN A 40 7.35 0.89 -4.01
CA ASN A 40 7.62 -0.25 -3.14
C ASN A 40 7.68 -1.54 -3.95
N TRP A 41 8.35 -2.55 -3.41
CA TRP A 41 8.35 -3.90 -3.96
C TRP A 41 7.58 -4.87 -3.05
N PHE A 42 6.44 -5.34 -3.53
CA PHE A 42 5.59 -6.34 -2.88
C PHE A 42 5.93 -7.74 -3.41
N LYS A 43 7.03 -8.31 -2.91
CA LYS A 43 7.73 -9.47 -3.49
C LYS A 43 6.87 -10.72 -3.65
N VAL A 44 5.99 -11.00 -2.70
CA VAL A 44 5.18 -12.24 -2.71
C VAL A 44 3.76 -12.03 -3.20
N HIS A 45 3.39 -10.80 -3.56
CA HIS A 45 2.06 -10.46 -4.04
C HIS A 45 2.08 -10.25 -5.56
N HIS A 46 1.00 -10.60 -6.25
CA HIS A 46 0.89 -10.48 -7.71
C HIS A 46 0.10 -9.24 -8.17
N GLY A 47 -0.31 -8.38 -7.24
CA GLY A 47 -0.97 -7.12 -7.56
C GLY A 47 -1.51 -6.39 -6.34
N ILE A 48 -2.05 -5.20 -6.58
CA ILE A 48 -2.49 -4.24 -5.55
C ILE A 48 -3.43 -4.88 -4.52
N LYS A 49 -4.48 -5.57 -4.97
CA LYS A 49 -5.51 -6.13 -4.07
C LYS A 49 -4.99 -7.17 -3.08
N GLN A 50 -3.90 -7.86 -3.42
CA GLN A 50 -3.23 -8.83 -2.55
C GLN A 50 -2.25 -8.16 -1.58
N ALA A 51 -1.62 -7.06 -2.00
CA ALA A 51 -0.56 -6.41 -1.23
C ALA A 51 -1.05 -5.34 -0.27
N VAL A 52 -2.08 -4.59 -0.67
CA VAL A 52 -2.50 -3.38 0.02
C VAL A 52 -3.98 -3.42 0.35
N ASN A 53 -4.34 -2.87 1.51
CA ASN A 53 -5.68 -2.41 1.83
C ASN A 53 -5.62 -0.90 2.06
N GLY A 54 -6.45 -0.15 1.33
CA GLY A 54 -6.54 1.30 1.43
C GLY A 54 -7.99 1.75 1.26
N PHE A 55 -8.29 2.94 1.74
CA PHE A 55 -9.59 3.60 1.62
C PHE A 55 -9.47 4.83 0.71
N ASP A 56 -10.51 5.66 0.66
CA ASP A 56 -10.49 6.95 -0.04
C ASP A 56 -9.22 7.76 0.29
N LYS A 57 -8.79 8.59 -0.67
CA LYS A 57 -7.55 9.39 -0.60
C LYS A 57 -6.25 8.58 -0.52
N THR A 58 -6.29 7.27 -0.81
CA THR A 58 -5.09 6.44 -0.95
C THR A 58 -4.76 6.25 -2.43
N GLU A 59 -3.59 6.71 -2.87
CA GLU A 59 -3.06 6.48 -4.20
C GLU A 59 -1.98 5.39 -4.17
N ILE A 60 -2.12 4.40 -5.06
CA ILE A 60 -1.21 3.26 -5.17
C ILE A 60 -0.75 3.17 -6.63
N LYS A 61 0.49 3.55 -6.91
CA LYS A 61 1.05 3.57 -8.27
C LYS A 61 2.54 3.23 -8.27
N ASN A 62 3.06 2.79 -9.41
CA ASN A 62 4.48 2.53 -9.62
C ASN A 62 5.13 1.55 -8.62
N ASN A 63 4.37 0.59 -8.09
CA ASN A 63 4.91 -0.45 -7.23
C ASN A 63 5.29 -1.69 -8.06
N ALA A 64 6.33 -2.39 -7.63
CA ALA A 64 6.70 -3.67 -8.20
C ALA A 64 5.99 -4.81 -7.46
N TYR A 65 5.60 -5.84 -8.22
CA TYR A 65 4.91 -7.02 -7.70
C TYR A 65 5.62 -8.29 -8.16
N GLY A 66 5.48 -9.35 -7.38
CA GLY A 66 5.97 -10.68 -7.71
C GLY A 66 7.45 -10.90 -7.39
N ASN A 67 7.82 -12.18 -7.44
CA ASN A 67 9.16 -12.69 -7.13
C ASN A 67 10.18 -12.37 -8.24
N LYS A 68 9.70 -12.08 -9.45
CA LYS A 68 10.41 -11.37 -10.50
C LYS A 68 9.91 -9.92 -10.46
N HIS A 69 10.83 -8.97 -10.35
CA HIS A 69 10.51 -7.55 -10.26
C HIS A 69 9.81 -7.08 -11.54
N ILE A 70 8.47 -7.07 -11.53
CA ILE A 70 7.63 -6.53 -12.60
C ILE A 70 7.02 -5.22 -12.07
N ILE A 71 7.39 -4.10 -12.70
CA ILE A 71 6.80 -2.80 -12.38
C ILE A 71 5.42 -2.72 -13.03
N VAL A 72 4.38 -2.58 -12.22
CA VAL A 72 3.02 -2.30 -12.72
C VAL A 72 2.81 -0.79 -12.63
N LYS A 73 2.52 -0.18 -13.79
CA LYS A 73 2.24 1.25 -13.93
C LYS A 73 0.84 1.57 -13.47
#